data_AF-A0A067NUY0-F1
#
_entry.id   AF-A0A067NUY0-F1
#
_cell.length_a   1.000
_cell.length_b   1.000
_cell.length_c   1.000
_cell.angle_alpha   90.00
_cell.angle_beta   90.00
_cell.angle_gamma   90.00
#
_symmetry.space_group_name_H-M   'P 1'
#
loop_
_entity.id
_entity.type
_entity.pdbx_description
1 polymer ?
#
loop_
_entity_poly.entity_id
_entity_poly.type
_entity_poly.pdbx_seq_one_letter_code
_entity_poly.pdbx_strand_id
1 'polypeptide(L)'
;MSSLSIMDRIVTGHRQYYTTQYVHLSSFTVLLWDYIITLPDEVGPGQFIRVHNTDTIKVELFWAGNWSYPRVLFFVNRYQAIGWQVVHTMGQVWVHNLVTLSCLSLIIPVHSILGFRVYGLYNREKWIAWFLAILLLGSTAAELYVCVMLSPELLRTALPFSNIVVCEAIRGSVSHLYMGLIPAVAFDTSALILVLVRGITYIRTQRIAGYRRSTLLHVLMRDSILYFLM
;
A
#
# COMPACT_ATOMS: atom_id res chain seq x y z
N MET A 1 22.91 -35.05 10.85
CA MET A 1 21.71 -34.51 10.18
C MET A 1 20.56 -35.47 10.45
N SER A 2 19.76 -35.17 11.45
CA SER A 2 18.66 -36.01 11.93
C SER A 2 17.53 -36.03 10.91
N SER A 3 17.04 -37.22 10.60
CA SER A 3 15.83 -37.47 9.83
C SER A 3 14.62 -36.96 10.61
N LEU A 4 14.34 -35.65 10.52
CA LEU A 4 13.06 -35.12 10.95
C LEU A 4 11.97 -35.90 10.22
N SER A 5 11.11 -36.56 10.99
CA SER A 5 10.00 -37.37 10.48
C SER A 5 9.19 -36.56 9.47
N ILE A 6 8.78 -37.19 8.36
CA ILE A 6 7.91 -36.57 7.35
C ILE A 6 6.66 -35.97 8.03
N MET A 7 6.20 -36.58 9.12
CA MET A 7 5.06 -36.11 9.91
C MET A 7 5.32 -34.76 10.58
N ASP A 8 6.52 -34.53 11.14
CA ASP A 8 6.88 -33.24 11.74
C ASP A 8 6.88 -32.12 10.71
N ARG A 9 7.27 -32.42 9.46
CA ARG A 9 7.24 -31.46 8.35
C ARG A 9 5.82 -31.08 7.97
N ILE A 10 4.93 -32.07 7.87
CA ILE A 10 3.51 -31.85 7.56
C ILE A 10 2.86 -30.99 8.66
N VAL A 11 3.09 -31.34 9.94
CA VAL A 11 2.53 -30.60 11.07
C VAL A 11 3.06 -29.17 11.11
N THR A 12 4.35 -28.95 10.87
CA THR A 12 4.96 -27.61 10.89
C THR A 12 4.44 -26.75 9.73
N GLY A 13 4.37 -27.30 8.51
CA GLY A 13 3.84 -26.59 7.34
C GLY A 13 2.37 -26.23 7.50
N HIS A 14 1.56 -27.15 8.03
CA HIS A 14 0.16 -26.90 8.34
C HIS A 14 0.02 -25.81 9.41
N ARG A 15 0.83 -25.83 10.46
CA ARG A 15 0.82 -24.78 11.49
C ARG A 15 1.19 -23.41 10.94
N GLN A 16 2.19 -23.33 10.05
CA GLN A 16 2.60 -22.08 9.42
C GLN A 16 1.51 -21.52 8.51
N TYR A 17 0.86 -22.37 7.72
CA TYR A 17 -0.26 -21.98 6.86
C TYR A 17 -1.43 -21.38 7.65
N TYR A 18 -1.83 -22.02 8.76
CA TYR A 18 -2.92 -21.49 9.58
C TYR A 18 -2.53 -20.21 10.31
N THR A 19 -1.27 -20.10 10.74
CA THR A 19 -0.76 -18.87 11.37
C THR A 19 -0.81 -17.69 10.41
N THR A 20 -0.38 -17.85 9.15
CA THR A 20 -0.41 -16.76 8.16
C THR A 20 -1.85 -16.39 7.79
N GLN A 21 -2.72 -17.36 7.57
CA GLN A 21 -4.15 -17.13 7.33
C GLN A 21 -4.79 -16.35 8.49
N TYR A 22 -4.48 -16.71 9.73
CA TYR A 22 -5.02 -16.03 10.91
C TYR A 22 -4.55 -14.57 10.99
N VAL A 23 -3.27 -14.29 10.71
CA VAL A 23 -2.72 -12.91 10.68
C VAL A 23 -3.40 -12.06 9.61
N HIS A 24 -3.66 -12.63 8.43
CA HIS A 24 -4.38 -11.92 7.37
C HIS A 24 -5.84 -11.64 7.77
N LEU A 25 -6.53 -12.63 8.32
CA LEU A 25 -7.91 -12.48 8.78
C LEU A 25 -8.03 -11.47 9.93
N SER A 26 -7.11 -11.50 10.89
CA SER A 26 -7.09 -10.55 12.00
C SER A 26 -6.82 -9.13 11.52
N SER A 27 -5.85 -8.95 10.61
CA SER A 27 -5.55 -7.65 10.01
C SER A 27 -6.75 -7.11 9.23
N PHE A 28 -7.43 -7.96 8.46
CA PHE A 28 -8.64 -7.58 7.74
C PHE A 28 -9.78 -7.20 8.69
N THR A 29 -9.96 -7.93 9.79
CA THR A 29 -11.01 -7.66 10.78
C THR A 29 -10.77 -6.32 11.48
N VAL A 30 -9.52 -6.02 11.86
CA VAL A 30 -9.15 -4.73 12.47
C VAL A 30 -9.36 -3.58 11.49
N LEU A 31 -8.96 -3.76 10.22
CA LEU A 31 -9.23 -2.78 9.17
C LEU A 31 -10.73 -2.55 9.07
N LEU A 32 -11.53 -3.59 8.82
CA LEU A 32 -12.97 -3.49 8.68
C LEU A 32 -13.64 -2.79 9.88
N TRP A 33 -13.16 -3.09 11.09
CA TRP A 33 -13.64 -2.46 12.32
C TRP A 33 -13.34 -0.95 12.37
N ASP A 34 -12.12 -0.54 12.02
CA ASP A 34 -11.74 0.89 11.92
C ASP A 34 -12.62 1.64 10.91
N TYR A 35 -12.95 0.98 9.79
CA TYR A 35 -13.89 1.50 8.80
C TYR A 35 -15.30 1.65 9.36
N ILE A 36 -15.83 0.63 10.04
CA ILE A 36 -17.18 0.67 10.61
C ILE A 36 -17.30 1.79 11.65
N ILE A 37 -16.26 2.01 12.46
CA ILE A 37 -16.25 3.08 13.47
C ILE A 37 -16.17 4.47 12.84
N THR A 38 -15.45 4.62 11.72
CA THR A 38 -15.28 5.92 11.05
C THR A 38 -16.39 6.23 10.05
N LEU A 39 -17.19 5.24 9.63
CA LEU A 39 -18.29 5.40 8.68
C LEU A 39 -19.36 6.42 9.16
N PRO A 40 -19.80 6.46 10.44
CA PRO A 40 -20.78 7.43 10.92
C PRO A 40 -20.27 8.87 10.84
N ASP A 41 -18.95 9.09 10.99
CA ASP A 41 -18.35 10.42 10.83
C ASP A 41 -18.29 10.84 9.36
N GLU A 42 -18.29 9.88 8.42
CA GLU A 42 -18.32 10.12 6.96
C GLU A 42 -19.73 10.21 6.37
N VAL A 43 -20.70 9.49 6.94
CA VAL A 43 -22.08 9.32 6.43
C VAL A 43 -23.11 10.07 7.28
N GLY A 44 -22.70 10.63 8.42
CA GLY A 44 -23.59 11.34 9.35
C GLY A 44 -24.31 12.52 8.68
N PRO A 45 -25.60 12.75 8.99
CA PRO A 45 -26.37 13.87 8.45
C PRO A 45 -25.64 15.15 8.84
N GLY A 46 -25.12 15.87 7.83
CA GLY A 46 -24.20 16.99 7.94
C GLY A 46 -24.32 17.72 9.27
N GLN A 47 -23.41 17.40 10.20
CA GLN A 47 -23.35 18.10 11.45
C GLN A 47 -22.93 19.53 11.10
N PHE A 48 -23.91 20.44 11.12
CA PHE A 48 -23.68 21.86 10.99
C PHE A 48 -22.80 22.28 12.17
N ILE A 49 -21.49 22.19 12.01
CA ILE A 49 -20.56 22.90 12.87
C ILE A 49 -20.84 24.38 12.59
N ARG A 50 -21.65 25.02 13.44
CA ARG A 50 -21.77 26.48 13.49
C ARG A 50 -20.39 27.02 13.91
N VAL A 51 -19.51 27.19 12.94
CA VAL A 51 -18.33 28.04 13.11
C VAL A 51 -18.88 29.46 13.23
N HIS A 52 -18.74 30.03 14.42
CA HIS A 52 -19.21 31.36 14.73
C HIS A 52 -18.44 32.36 13.83
N ASN A 53 -19.19 33.18 13.10
CA ASN A 53 -18.78 34.19 12.10
C ASN A 53 -18.36 33.70 10.69
N THR A 54 -19.38 33.73 9.82
CA THR A 54 -19.33 34.07 8.38
C THR A 54 -18.35 33.34 7.48
N ASP A 55 -18.36 32.01 7.52
CA ASP A 55 -18.25 31.16 6.32
C ASP A 55 -18.73 29.75 6.67
N THR A 56 -19.96 29.41 6.28
CA THR A 56 -20.49 28.05 6.45
C THR A 56 -19.76 27.11 5.50
N ILE A 57 -18.75 26.40 6.00
CA ILE A 57 -18.14 25.28 5.29
C ILE A 57 -19.18 24.17 5.26
N LYS A 58 -19.90 24.03 4.14
CA LYS A 58 -20.72 22.85 3.89
C LYS A 58 -19.78 21.67 3.74
N VAL A 59 -19.70 20.84 4.77
CA VAL A 59 -19.14 19.50 4.66
C VAL A 59 -20.20 18.66 3.93
N GLU A 60 -20.36 18.89 2.63
CA GLU A 60 -21.12 17.97 1.79
C GLU A 60 -20.37 16.64 1.83
N LEU A 61 -21.06 15.63 2.38
CA LEU A 61 -20.58 14.27 2.53
C LEU A 61 -19.81 13.85 1.28
N PHE A 62 -18.67 13.21 1.52
CA PHE A 62 -17.76 12.70 0.51
C PHE A 62 -18.47 12.02 -0.69
N TRP A 63 -19.57 11.31 -0.39
CA TRP A 63 -20.37 10.51 -1.31
C TRP A 63 -21.37 11.28 -2.18
N ALA A 64 -21.82 12.46 -1.76
CA ALA A 64 -22.96 13.15 -2.40
C ALA A 64 -22.56 14.23 -3.42
N GLY A 65 -21.29 14.66 -3.44
CA GLY A 65 -20.84 15.71 -4.36
C GLY A 65 -20.05 15.19 -5.56
N ASN A 66 -19.84 16.06 -6.55
CA ASN A 66 -19.08 15.74 -7.76
C ASN A 66 -17.70 15.14 -7.44
N TRP A 67 -17.34 14.07 -8.17
CA TRP A 67 -16.05 13.40 -8.03
C TRP A 67 -14.92 14.32 -8.48
N SER A 68 -14.25 14.93 -7.50
CA SER A 68 -13.03 15.68 -7.73
C SER A 68 -11.81 14.78 -7.61
N TYR A 69 -10.74 15.11 -8.33
CA TYR A 69 -9.47 14.37 -8.29
C TYR A 69 -8.95 14.07 -6.86
N PRO A 70 -8.92 15.03 -5.91
CA PRO A 70 -8.49 14.73 -4.54
C PRO A 70 -9.44 13.80 -3.79
N ARG A 71 -10.75 13.81 -4.11
CA ARG A 71 -11.70 12.85 -3.52
C ARG A 71 -11.43 11.44 -4.01
N VAL A 72 -11.22 11.25 -5.32
CA VAL A 72 -10.84 9.94 -5.88
C VAL A 72 -9.56 9.43 -5.22
N LEU A 73 -8.56 10.28 -5.07
CA LEU A 73 -7.29 9.93 -4.41
C LEU A 73 -7.47 9.54 -2.95
N PHE A 74 -8.31 10.27 -2.20
CA PHE A 74 -8.65 9.93 -0.83
C PHE A 74 -9.39 8.59 -0.76
N PHE A 75 -10.36 8.37 -1.65
CA PHE A 75 -11.10 7.12 -1.73
C PHE A 75 -10.18 5.93 -2.02
N VAL A 76 -9.33 6.05 -3.05
CA VAL A 76 -8.38 5.01 -3.40
C VAL A 76 -7.42 4.76 -2.25
N ASN A 77 -6.80 5.80 -1.69
CA ASN A 77 -5.86 5.63 -0.58
C ASN A 77 -6.49 4.97 0.65
N ARG A 78 -7.76 5.30 0.93
CA ARG A 78 -8.51 4.71 2.03
C ARG A 78 -8.90 3.27 1.64
N TYR A 79 -9.86 3.10 0.73
CA TYR A 79 -10.48 1.83 0.43
C TYR A 79 -9.61 0.81 -0.31
N GLN A 80 -8.42 1.18 -0.81
CA GLN A 80 -7.50 0.24 -1.46
C GLN A 80 -7.17 -0.96 -0.58
N ALA A 81 -6.97 -0.76 0.73
CA ALA A 81 -6.55 -1.84 1.61
C ALA A 81 -7.64 -2.90 1.76
N ILE A 82 -8.92 -2.48 1.80
CA ILE A 82 -10.07 -3.39 1.84
C ILE A 82 -10.22 -4.09 0.49
N GLY A 83 -10.29 -3.33 -0.59
CA GLY A 83 -10.44 -3.90 -1.93
C GLY A 83 -9.34 -4.90 -2.23
N TRP A 84 -8.12 -4.59 -1.79
CA TRP A 84 -6.97 -5.46 -1.85
C TRP A 84 -7.17 -6.77 -1.09
N GLN A 85 -7.50 -6.71 0.21
CA GLN A 85 -7.69 -7.93 1.01
C GLN A 85 -8.79 -8.80 0.44
N VAL A 86 -9.90 -8.21 -0.05
CA VAL A 86 -10.98 -8.96 -0.70
C VAL A 86 -10.48 -9.66 -1.97
N VAL A 87 -9.78 -8.94 -2.85
CA VAL A 87 -9.23 -9.51 -4.10
C VAL A 87 -8.16 -10.56 -3.79
N HIS A 88 -7.36 -10.37 -2.76
CA HIS A 88 -6.35 -11.34 -2.33
C HIS A 88 -6.99 -12.62 -1.78
N THR A 89 -7.94 -12.49 -0.85
CA THR A 89 -8.64 -13.65 -0.27
C THR A 89 -9.44 -14.39 -1.32
N MET A 90 -10.12 -13.69 -2.23
CA MET A 90 -10.82 -14.34 -3.35
C MET A 90 -9.81 -14.93 -4.34
N GLY A 91 -8.76 -14.20 -4.71
CA GLY A 91 -7.78 -14.64 -5.70
C GLY A 91 -7.00 -15.88 -5.29
N GLN A 92 -6.66 -16.00 -4.00
CA GLN A 92 -6.02 -17.20 -3.44
C GLN A 92 -6.89 -18.46 -3.56
N VAL A 93 -8.22 -18.32 -3.56
CA VAL A 93 -9.14 -19.46 -3.70
C VAL A 93 -9.25 -19.92 -5.16
N TRP A 94 -9.15 -19.00 -6.12
CA TRP A 94 -9.53 -19.29 -7.51
C TRP A 94 -8.36 -19.46 -8.49
N VAL A 95 -7.19 -18.84 -8.28
CA VAL A 95 -6.08 -18.90 -9.27
C VAL A 95 -4.71 -18.89 -8.59
N HIS A 96 -3.96 -19.98 -8.75
CA HIS A 96 -2.62 -20.14 -8.17
C HIS A 96 -1.57 -19.13 -8.71
N ASN A 97 -1.79 -18.60 -9.93
CA ASN A 97 -0.97 -17.53 -10.53
C ASN A 97 -1.32 -16.12 -10.04
N LEU A 98 -2.35 -15.95 -9.20
CA LEU A 98 -2.68 -14.64 -8.62
C LEU A 98 -1.72 -14.21 -7.50
N VAL A 99 -0.88 -15.11 -6.96
CA VAL A 99 0.12 -14.71 -5.95
C VAL A 99 1.10 -13.68 -6.53
N THR A 100 1.51 -13.86 -7.79
CA THR A 100 2.37 -12.89 -8.49
C THR A 100 1.64 -11.58 -8.77
N LEU A 101 0.36 -11.66 -9.15
CA LEU A 101 -0.48 -10.48 -9.32
C LEU A 101 -0.69 -9.75 -7.99
N SER A 102 -0.73 -10.50 -6.88
CA SER A 102 -1.07 -10.01 -5.56
C SER A 102 -0.02 -9.09 -4.93
N CYS A 103 1.25 -9.38 -5.20
CA CYS A 103 2.34 -8.53 -4.73
C CYS A 103 2.32 -7.17 -5.46
N LEU A 104 2.16 -7.20 -6.79
CA LEU A 104 2.15 -5.99 -7.62
C LEU A 104 0.95 -5.07 -7.34
N SER A 105 -0.21 -5.64 -7.04
CA SER A 105 -1.43 -4.88 -6.76
C SER A 105 -1.41 -4.14 -5.43
N LEU A 106 -0.52 -4.47 -4.49
CA LEU A 106 -0.26 -3.65 -3.30
C LEU A 106 0.69 -2.51 -3.59
N ILE A 107 1.75 -2.81 -4.33
CA ILE A 107 2.86 -1.91 -4.54
C ILE A 107 2.44 -0.76 -5.48
N ILE A 108 1.72 -1.07 -6.56
CA ILE A 108 1.29 -0.07 -7.56
C ILE A 108 0.44 1.04 -6.93
N PRO A 109 -0.63 0.77 -6.15
CA PRO A 109 -1.41 1.84 -5.52
C PRO A 109 -0.62 2.66 -4.52
N VAL A 110 0.21 2.02 -3.69
CA VAL A 110 1.06 2.71 -2.70
C VAL A 110 2.05 3.65 -3.40
N HIS A 111 2.78 3.16 -4.39
CA HIS A 111 3.69 3.99 -5.19
C HIS A 111 2.94 5.10 -5.94
N SER A 112 1.74 4.83 -6.45
CA SER A 112 0.91 5.83 -7.12
C SER A 112 0.51 6.95 -6.16
N ILE A 113 0.05 6.62 -4.96
CA ILE A 113 -0.35 7.59 -3.93
C ILE A 113 0.85 8.43 -3.50
N LEU A 114 2.00 7.80 -3.26
CA LEU A 114 3.23 8.50 -2.93
C LEU A 114 3.63 9.45 -4.07
N GLY A 115 3.61 8.97 -5.31
CA GLY A 115 3.85 9.77 -6.50
C GLY A 115 2.91 10.97 -6.61
N PHE A 116 1.61 10.79 -6.36
CA PHE A 116 0.63 11.87 -6.38
C PHE A 116 0.87 12.90 -5.26
N ARG A 117 1.28 12.47 -4.08
CA ARG A 117 1.66 13.38 -2.98
C ARG A 117 2.87 14.24 -3.38
N VAL A 118 3.91 13.63 -3.94
CA VAL A 118 5.09 14.36 -4.44
C VAL A 118 4.70 15.32 -5.56
N TYR A 119 3.89 14.88 -6.50
CA TYR A 119 3.39 15.72 -7.61
C TYR A 119 2.62 16.94 -7.11
N GLY A 120 1.77 16.77 -6.08
CA GLY A 120 1.08 17.88 -5.42
C GLY A 120 2.03 18.87 -4.76
N LEU A 121 3.09 18.39 -4.11
CA LEU A 121 4.10 19.20 -3.42
C LEU A 121 4.88 20.13 -4.38
N TYR A 122 5.04 19.69 -5.63
CA TYR A 122 5.69 20.44 -6.69
C TYR A 122 4.72 21.26 -7.55
N ASN A 123 3.58 21.67 -6.98
CA ASN A 123 2.63 22.56 -7.64
C ASN A 123 2.21 22.07 -9.05
N ARG A 124 2.09 20.74 -9.21
CA ARG A 124 1.68 20.09 -10.47
C ARG A 124 2.59 20.31 -11.67
N GLU A 125 3.87 20.58 -11.46
CA GLU A 125 4.86 20.70 -12.53
C GLU A 125 4.95 19.43 -13.40
N LYS A 126 4.77 19.58 -14.72
CA LYS A 126 4.65 18.44 -15.66
C LYS A 126 5.90 17.59 -15.75
N TRP A 127 7.07 18.21 -15.60
CA TRP A 127 8.36 17.50 -15.64
C TRP A 127 8.44 16.42 -14.55
N ILE A 128 7.94 16.73 -13.34
CA ILE A 128 8.00 15.82 -12.20
C ILE A 128 6.97 14.70 -12.34
N ALA A 129 5.82 14.98 -12.95
CA ALA A 129 4.86 13.92 -13.29
C ALA A 129 5.49 12.89 -14.24
N TRP A 130 6.17 13.33 -15.30
CA TRP A 130 6.86 12.43 -16.22
C TRP A 130 7.98 11.65 -15.54
N PHE A 131 8.80 12.30 -14.72
CA PHE A 131 9.84 11.64 -13.94
C PHE A 131 9.27 10.55 -13.03
N LEU A 132 8.24 10.85 -12.25
CA LEU A 132 7.60 9.89 -11.34
C LEU A 132 6.91 8.76 -12.10
N ALA A 133 6.29 9.05 -13.25
CA ALA A 133 5.65 8.03 -14.09
C ALA A 133 6.68 7.04 -14.67
N ILE A 134 7.82 7.54 -15.16
CA ILE A 134 8.93 6.69 -15.64
C ILE A 134 9.48 5.85 -14.49
N LEU A 135 9.67 6.46 -13.32
CA LEU A 135 10.17 5.74 -12.14
C LEU A 135 9.20 4.65 -11.67
N LEU A 136 7.89 4.92 -11.69
CA LEU A 136 6.84 3.97 -11.35
C LEU A 136 6.79 2.80 -12.36
N LEU A 137 6.84 3.10 -13.66
CA LEU A 137 6.87 2.08 -14.70
C LEU A 137 8.16 1.23 -14.62
N GLY A 138 9.29 1.87 -14.31
CA GLY A 138 10.56 1.18 -14.12
C GLY A 138 10.57 0.27 -12.90
N SER A 139 10.08 0.74 -11.75
CA SER A 139 10.01 -0.08 -10.53
C SER A 139 9.05 -1.26 -10.71
N THR A 140 7.86 -1.03 -11.27
CA THR A 140 6.87 -2.08 -11.52
C THR A 140 7.36 -3.11 -12.54
N ALA A 141 8.06 -2.69 -13.61
CA ALA A 141 8.66 -3.62 -14.56
C ALA A 141 9.78 -4.45 -13.92
N ALA A 142 10.63 -3.84 -13.08
CA ALA A 142 11.69 -4.54 -12.37
C ALA A 142 11.13 -5.55 -11.35
N GLU A 143 10.11 -5.18 -10.59
CA GLU A 143 9.40 -6.07 -9.67
C GLU A 143 8.75 -7.23 -10.41
N LEU A 144 8.03 -6.96 -11.51
CA LEU A 144 7.43 -8.00 -12.33
C LEU A 144 8.50 -8.96 -12.87
N TYR A 145 9.62 -8.42 -13.34
CA TYR A 145 10.74 -9.24 -13.82
C TYR A 145 11.30 -10.14 -12.73
N VAL A 146 11.58 -9.60 -11.54
CA VAL A 146 12.05 -10.38 -10.39
C VAL A 146 11.02 -11.42 -9.99
N CYS A 147 9.74 -11.06 -9.93
CA CYS A 147 8.64 -11.98 -9.64
C CYS A 147 8.55 -13.14 -10.63
N VAL A 148 8.67 -12.87 -11.93
CA VAL A 148 8.65 -13.92 -12.97
C VAL A 148 9.88 -14.82 -12.87
N MET A 149 11.06 -14.25 -12.64
CA MET A 149 12.32 -14.99 -12.58
C MET A 149 12.50 -15.78 -11.28
N LEU A 150 12.01 -15.26 -10.16
CA LEU A 150 12.10 -15.91 -8.85
C LEU A 150 10.90 -16.81 -8.54
N SER A 151 9.85 -16.79 -9.37
CA SER A 151 8.71 -17.68 -9.20
C SER A 151 9.24 -19.12 -9.17
N PRO A 152 9.22 -19.79 -7.99
CA PRO A 152 9.74 -21.14 -7.90
C PRO A 152 8.93 -22.03 -8.83
N GLU A 153 9.58 -23.01 -9.45
CA GLU A 153 8.86 -24.15 -10.00
C GLU A 153 8.04 -24.76 -8.85
N LEU A 154 6.72 -24.64 -8.93
CA LEU A 154 5.84 -25.14 -7.88
C LEU A 154 5.74 -26.65 -8.04
N LEU A 155 6.21 -27.37 -7.02
CA LEU A 155 6.07 -28.81 -6.99
C LEU A 155 4.68 -29.13 -6.48
N ARG A 156 3.89 -29.71 -7.37
CA ARG A 156 2.48 -30.03 -7.12
C ARG A 156 2.42 -31.32 -6.30
N THR A 157 2.13 -31.23 -5.01
CA THR A 157 2.06 -32.38 -4.11
C THR A 157 0.61 -32.67 -3.74
N ALA A 158 0.14 -33.88 -4.06
CA ALA A 158 -1.16 -34.34 -3.62
C ALA A 158 -1.08 -34.76 -2.14
N LEU A 159 -1.98 -34.25 -1.29
CA LEU A 159 -2.06 -34.71 0.09
C LEU A 159 -2.55 -36.16 0.13
N PRO A 160 -1.94 -37.05 0.92
CA PRO A 160 -2.31 -38.47 0.89
C PRO A 160 -3.70 -38.76 1.48
N PHE A 161 -4.31 -37.81 2.19
CA PHE A 161 -5.58 -37.95 2.91
C PHE A 161 -6.73 -37.14 2.30
N SER A 162 -6.49 -36.32 1.28
CA SER A 162 -7.56 -35.65 0.54
C SER A 162 -7.13 -35.39 -0.90
N ASN A 163 -8.08 -35.37 -1.84
CA ASN A 163 -7.82 -35.00 -3.24
C ASN A 163 -7.47 -33.50 -3.41
N ILE A 164 -7.04 -32.83 -2.34
CA ILE A 164 -6.58 -31.45 -2.36
C ILE A 164 -5.11 -31.47 -2.78
N VAL A 165 -4.85 -30.73 -3.84
CA VAL A 165 -3.51 -30.56 -4.38
C VAL A 165 -2.91 -29.30 -3.78
N VAL A 166 -1.81 -29.44 -3.06
CA VAL A 166 -1.07 -28.32 -2.47
C VAL A 166 0.15 -28.04 -3.33
N CYS A 167 0.49 -26.77 -3.51
CA CYS A 167 1.75 -26.39 -4.12
C CYS A 167 2.71 -25.95 -3.02
N GLU A 168 3.84 -26.65 -2.89
CA GLU A 168 4.92 -26.25 -1.99
C GLU A 168 6.05 -25.62 -2.82
N ALA A 169 6.58 -24.48 -2.35
CA ALA A 169 7.75 -23.88 -2.96
C ALA A 169 8.98 -24.77 -2.69
N ILE A 170 9.79 -25.03 -3.72
CA ILE A 170 11.01 -25.84 -3.58
C ILE A 170 11.96 -25.17 -2.58
N ARG A 171 12.41 -25.93 -1.57
CA ARG A 171 13.40 -25.50 -0.57
C ARG A 171 14.66 -24.99 -1.27
N GLY A 172 14.97 -23.71 -1.10
CA GLY A 172 16.14 -23.03 -1.68
C GLY A 172 15.81 -21.73 -2.40
N SER A 173 14.57 -21.54 -2.87
CA SER A 173 14.14 -20.31 -3.55
C SER A 173 13.96 -19.11 -2.60
N VAL A 174 13.78 -19.36 -1.30
CA VAL A 174 13.45 -18.33 -0.30
C VAL A 174 14.58 -17.31 -0.07
N SER A 175 15.83 -17.68 -0.36
CA SER A 175 16.98 -16.80 -0.10
C SER A 175 16.98 -15.54 -0.95
N HIS A 176 16.24 -15.50 -2.06
CA HIS A 176 16.30 -14.40 -3.03
C HIS A 176 15.07 -13.50 -3.04
N LEU A 177 14.03 -13.82 -2.26
CA LEU A 177 12.79 -13.03 -2.24
C LEU A 177 13.00 -11.55 -1.86
N TYR A 178 14.05 -11.24 -1.08
CA TYR A 178 14.40 -9.86 -0.74
C TYR A 178 14.75 -9.00 -1.97
N MET A 179 15.15 -9.60 -3.10
CA MET A 179 15.48 -8.86 -4.31
C MET A 179 14.25 -8.18 -4.92
N GLY A 180 13.04 -8.68 -4.67
CA GLY A 180 11.80 -8.04 -5.08
C GLY A 180 11.54 -6.72 -4.35
N LEU A 181 12.14 -6.53 -3.17
CA LEU A 181 11.98 -5.31 -2.37
C LEU A 181 12.89 -4.16 -2.85
N ILE A 182 13.98 -4.48 -3.57
CA ILE A 182 14.98 -3.49 -3.99
C ILE A 182 14.37 -2.41 -4.90
N PRO A 183 13.60 -2.73 -5.95
CA PRO A 183 13.00 -1.70 -6.81
C PRO A 183 11.96 -0.85 -6.09
N ALA A 184 11.20 -1.44 -5.17
CA ALA A 184 10.23 -0.71 -4.34
C ALA A 184 10.94 0.32 -3.45
N VAL A 185 11.97 -0.11 -2.72
CA VAL A 185 12.78 0.79 -1.87
C VAL A 185 13.47 1.88 -2.71
N ALA A 186 13.91 1.55 -3.93
CA ALA A 186 14.50 2.54 -4.83
C ALA A 186 13.49 3.63 -5.26
N PHE A 187 12.23 3.25 -5.52
CA PHE A 187 11.16 4.21 -5.80
C PHE A 187 10.88 5.09 -4.57
N ASP A 188 10.70 4.47 -3.42
CA ASP A 188 10.36 5.14 -2.16
C ASP A 188 11.46 6.11 -1.71
N THR A 189 12.73 5.71 -1.80
CA THR A 189 13.87 6.58 -1.47
C THR A 189 13.96 7.78 -2.41
N SER A 190 13.70 7.60 -3.70
CA SER A 190 13.68 8.69 -4.68
C SER A 190 12.55 9.68 -4.38
N ALA A 191 11.35 9.18 -4.07
CA ALA A 191 10.21 10.00 -3.67
C ALA A 191 10.49 10.76 -2.36
N LEU A 192 11.10 10.10 -1.36
CA LEU A 192 11.51 10.71 -0.09
C LEU A 192 12.51 11.84 -0.33
N ILE A 193 13.52 11.63 -1.16
CA ILE A 193 14.52 12.66 -1.50
C ILE A 193 13.84 13.88 -2.10
N LEU A 194 12.89 13.71 -3.03
CA LEU A 194 12.14 14.81 -3.62
C LEU A 194 11.33 15.60 -2.56
N VAL A 195 10.65 14.89 -1.65
CA VAL A 195 9.92 15.52 -0.53
C VAL A 195 10.86 16.32 0.36
N LEU A 196 12.00 15.74 0.74
CA LEU A 196 12.98 16.38 1.61
C LEU A 196 13.61 17.61 0.96
N VAL A 197 14.03 17.51 -0.30
CA VAL A 197 14.60 18.65 -1.05
C VAL A 197 13.60 19.79 -1.09
N ARG A 198 12.35 19.52 -1.47
CA ARG A 198 11.31 20.55 -1.54
C ARG A 198 10.99 21.13 -0.16
N GLY A 199 10.95 20.29 0.87
CA GLY A 199 10.76 20.69 2.25
C GLY A 199 11.83 21.65 2.74
N ILE A 200 13.09 21.32 2.50
CA ILE A 200 14.24 22.15 2.88
C ILE A 200 14.22 23.48 2.10
N THR A 201 13.97 23.43 0.78
CA THR A 201 13.84 24.66 -0.03
C THR A 201 12.72 25.55 0.49
N TYR A 202 11.57 24.97 0.81
CA TYR A 202 10.42 25.72 1.34
C TYR A 202 10.75 26.40 2.67
N ILE A 203 11.36 25.68 3.60
CA ILE A 203 11.78 26.24 4.91
C ILE A 203 12.78 27.38 4.71
N ARG A 204 13.76 27.22 3.80
CA ARG A 204 14.74 28.26 3.49
C ARG A 204 14.08 29.52 2.91
N THR A 205 13.19 29.36 1.93
CA THR A 205 12.46 30.49 1.33
C THR A 205 11.56 31.20 2.35
N GLN A 206 10.87 30.44 3.20
CA GLN A 206 10.04 31.01 4.28
C GLN A 206 10.87 31.79 5.31
N ARG A 207 12.08 31.33 5.62
CA ARG A 207 12.99 32.02 6.56
C ARG A 207 13.39 33.40 6.04
N ILE A 208 13.55 33.54 4.73
CA ILE A 208 13.96 34.79 4.07
C ILE A 208 12.78 35.75 3.92
N ALA A 209 11.58 35.25 3.57
CA ALA A 209 10.42 36.06 3.22
C ALA A 209 9.59 36.59 4.41
N GLY A 210 10.00 36.31 5.66
CA GLY A 210 9.18 36.60 6.84
C GLY A 210 8.07 35.55 7.01
N TYR A 211 7.95 35.02 8.21
CA TYR A 211 7.20 33.79 8.51
C TYR A 211 5.70 33.91 8.19
N ARG A 212 5.25 33.28 7.10
CA ARG A 212 3.82 33.11 6.78
C ARG A 212 3.43 31.64 7.02
N ARG A 213 2.75 31.40 8.14
CA ARG A 213 2.40 30.08 8.68
C ARG A 213 1.48 29.31 7.70
N SER A 214 2.06 28.47 6.85
CA SER A 214 1.32 27.54 5.99
C SER A 214 1.17 26.20 6.72
N THR A 215 0.02 26.02 7.39
CA THR A 215 -0.32 24.82 8.18
C THR A 215 -0.41 23.54 7.33
N LEU A 216 -0.86 23.62 6.07
CA LEU A 216 -1.09 22.45 5.22
C LEU A 216 0.21 21.71 4.85
N LEU A 217 1.22 22.46 4.38
CA LEU A 217 2.51 21.92 3.94
C LEU A 217 3.29 21.27 5.10
N HIS A 218 3.17 21.85 6.29
CA HIS A 218 3.76 21.30 7.50
C HIS A 218 3.14 19.95 7.88
N VAL A 219 1.80 19.82 7.79
CA VAL A 219 1.10 18.56 8.05
C VAL A 219 1.50 17.49 7.03
N LEU A 220 1.50 17.83 5.73
CA LEU A 220 1.92 16.90 4.66
C LEU A 220 3.36 16.40 4.83
N MET A 221 4.30 17.29 5.20
CA MET A 221 5.68 16.88 5.47
C MET A 221 5.80 16.01 6.70
N ARG A 222 5.09 16.35 7.78
CA ARG A 222 5.10 15.55 9.02
C ARG A 222 4.60 14.14 8.76
N ASP A 223 3.48 14.01 8.05
CA ASP A 223 2.87 12.70 7.77
C ASP A 223 3.74 11.87 6.82
N SER A 224 4.44 12.52 5.87
CA SER A 224 5.39 11.83 4.99
C SER A 224 6.62 11.36 5.75
N ILE A 225 7.20 12.17 6.63
CA ILE A 225 8.39 11.77 7.42
C ILE A 225 8.03 10.65 8.40
N LEU A 226 6.85 10.72 9.05
CA LEU A 226 6.39 9.68 9.97
C LEU A 226 6.20 8.33 9.25
N TYR A 227 5.72 8.34 8.00
CA TYR A 227 5.55 7.13 7.21
C TYR A 227 6.88 6.38 6.95
N PHE A 228 7.99 7.12 6.79
CA PHE A 228 9.30 6.50 6.53
C PHE A 228 10.07 6.08 7.79
N LEU A 229 9.62 6.53 8.96
CA LEU A 229 10.30 6.29 10.24
C LEU A 229 9.65 5.15 11.03
N MET A 230 8.39 4.81 10.72
CA MET A 230 7.69 3.60 11.17
C MET A 230 7.97 2.43 10.23
#